data_AF-A0A923YMW9-F1
#
_entry.id   AF-A0A923YMW9-F1
#
_cell.length_a   1.000
_cell.length_b   1.000
_cell.length_c   1.000
_cell.angle_alpha   90.00
_cell.angle_beta   90.00
_cell.angle_gamma   90.00
#
_symmetry.space_group_name_H-M   'P 1'
#
loop_
_entity.id
_entity.type
_entity.pdbx_description
1 polymer ?
#
loop_
_entity_poly.entity_id
_entity_poly.type
_entity_poly.pdbx_seq_one_letter_code
_entity_poly.pdbx_strand_id
1 'polypeptide(L)'
;MHLVLLLIAFPLLEEIVFRWGVQRSIEERSEAWRGIPSNLATSLLFAAAHVPAWGWFHGVLVVLPSLVLGFVYQKTGTLWYCIVLHATFNLIGSLLDVPYKLLAYVALAGLRLQ
;
A
#
# COMPACT_ATOMS: atom_id res chain seq x y z
N MET A 1 -14.95 -4.75 14.00
CA MET A 1 -15.01 -5.19 12.59
C MET A 1 -14.02 -4.46 11.69
N HIS A 2 -13.92 -3.13 11.75
CA HIS A 2 -13.02 -2.35 10.87
C HIS A 2 -11.53 -2.69 11.01
N LEU A 3 -11.01 -2.92 12.22
CA LEU A 3 -9.59 -3.25 12.43
C LEU A 3 -9.17 -4.59 11.81
N VAL A 4 -10.05 -5.60 11.85
CA VAL A 4 -9.77 -6.91 11.25
C VAL A 4 -9.67 -6.78 9.73
N LEU A 5 -10.55 -6.00 9.11
CA LEU A 5 -10.46 -5.74 7.67
C LEU A 5 -9.16 -5.01 7.33
N LEU A 6 -8.85 -3.93 8.04
CA LEU A 6 -7.70 -3.07 7.79
C LEU A 6 -6.34 -3.77 7.99
N LEU A 7 -6.22 -4.60 9.04
CA LEU A 7 -4.94 -5.16 9.48
C LEU A 7 -4.74 -6.62 9.06
N ILE A 8 -5.80 -7.31 8.65
CA ILE A 8 -5.73 -8.74 8.32
C ILE A 8 -6.30 -8.99 6.93
N ALA A 9 -7.60 -8.74 6.72
CA ALA A 9 -8.27 -9.18 5.50
C ALA A 9 -7.74 -8.46 4.24
N PHE A 10 -7.63 -7.13 4.26
CA PHE A 10 -7.12 -6.36 3.13
C PHE A 10 -5.63 -6.64 2.88
N PRO A 11 -4.71 -6.56 3.87
CA PRO A 11 -3.31 -6.92 3.64
C PRO A 11 -3.14 -8.33 3.08
N LEU A 12 -3.90 -9.31 3.58
CA LEU A 12 -3.85 -10.68 3.08
C LEU A 12 -4.27 -10.76 1.61
N LEU A 13 -5.46 -10.22 1.28
CA LEU A 13 -6.00 -10.28 -0.07
C LEU A 13 -5.13 -9.51 -1.07
N GLU A 14 -4.66 -8.33 -0.69
CA GLU A 14 -3.83 -7.48 -1.53
C GLU A 14 -2.47 -8.11 -1.81
N GLU A 15 -1.78 -8.66 -0.80
CA GLU A 15 -0.49 -9.31 -1.04
C GLU A 15 -0.64 -10.59 -1.87
N ILE A 16 -1.73 -11.35 -1.72
CA ILE A 16 -2.04 -12.49 -2.59
C ILE A 16 -2.20 -12.04 -4.05
N VAL A 17 -3.01 -11.01 -4.29
CA VAL A 17 -3.30 -10.53 -5.64
C VAL A 17 -2.06 -9.89 -6.27
N PHE A 18 -1.39 -8.98 -5.57
CA PHE A 18 -0.34 -8.17 -6.17
C PHE A 18 1.04 -8.82 -6.11
N ARG A 19 1.42 -9.53 -5.05
CA ARG A 19 2.74 -10.20 -5.01
C ARG A 19 2.70 -11.57 -5.66
N TRP A 20 1.83 -12.45 -5.16
CA TRP A 20 1.78 -13.81 -5.67
C TRP A 20 1.09 -13.90 -7.03
N GLY A 21 0.04 -13.11 -7.27
CA GLY A 21 -0.60 -13.01 -8.58
C GLY A 21 0.24 -12.19 -9.56
N VAL A 22 0.23 -10.86 -9.42
CA VAL A 22 0.75 -9.94 -10.44
C VAL A 22 2.28 -9.97 -10.54
N GLN A 23 2.99 -9.67 -9.45
CA GLN A 23 4.45 -9.51 -9.47
C GLN A 23 5.15 -10.79 -9.92
N ARG A 24 4.79 -11.92 -9.30
CA ARG A 24 5.32 -13.24 -9.68
C ARG A 24 5.02 -13.56 -11.15
N SER A 25 3.78 -13.34 -11.62
CA SER A 25 3.44 -13.60 -13.01
C SER A 25 4.25 -12.74 -13.99
N ILE A 26 4.61 -11.51 -13.61
CA ILE A 26 5.49 -10.65 -14.42
C ILE A 26 6.93 -11.20 -14.43
N GLU A 27 7.45 -11.59 -13.25
CA GLU A 27 8.80 -12.17 -13.12
C GLU A 27 8.98 -13.49 -13.87
N GLU A 28 7.90 -14.27 -14.01
CA GLU A 28 7.90 -15.54 -14.74
C GLU A 28 7.87 -15.37 -16.28
N ARG A 29 7.63 -14.15 -16.81
CA ARG A 29 7.59 -13.92 -18.27
C ARG A 29 8.96 -13.96 -18.94
N SER A 30 9.97 -13.35 -18.31
CA SER A 30 11.35 -13.39 -18.80
C SER A 30 12.33 -12.88 -17.73
N GLU A 31 13.62 -13.19 -17.91
CA GLU A 31 14.71 -12.69 -17.05
C GLU A 31 14.73 -11.15 -16.96
N ALA A 32 14.39 -10.46 -18.05
CA ALA A 32 14.36 -8.99 -18.10
C ALA A 32 13.29 -8.38 -17.17
N TRP A 33 12.25 -9.14 -16.83
CA TRP A 33 11.20 -8.70 -15.91
C TRP A 33 11.49 -9.02 -14.45
N ARG A 34 12.53 -9.81 -14.16
CA ARG A 34 12.89 -10.15 -12.78
C ARG A 34 13.48 -8.95 -12.04
N GLY A 35 13.10 -8.80 -10.76
CA GLY A 35 13.64 -7.76 -9.89
C GLY A 35 12.92 -6.41 -10.02
N ILE A 36 13.67 -5.33 -10.24
CA ILE A 36 13.12 -3.96 -10.20
C ILE A 36 11.92 -3.77 -11.16
N PRO A 37 11.94 -4.26 -12.41
CA PRO A 37 10.85 -4.00 -13.36
C PRO A 37 9.50 -4.59 -12.92
N SER A 38 9.45 -5.82 -12.42
CA SER A 38 8.21 -6.43 -11.92
C SER A 38 7.66 -5.69 -10.70
N ASN A 39 8.54 -5.30 -9.77
CA ASN A 39 8.15 -4.59 -8.56
C ASN A 39 7.60 -3.19 -8.89
N LEU A 40 8.26 -2.46 -9.79
CA LEU A 40 7.79 -1.15 -10.24
C LEU A 40 6.43 -1.27 -10.94
N ALA A 41 6.29 -2.18 -11.89
CA ALA A 41 5.02 -2.39 -12.60
C ALA A 41 3.89 -2.78 -11.63
N THR A 42 4.15 -3.70 -10.71
CA THR A 42 3.18 -4.12 -9.69
C THR A 42 2.80 -2.96 -8.77
N SER A 43 3.78 -2.15 -8.35
CA SER A 43 3.53 -1.03 -7.44
C SER A 43 2.74 0.10 -8.10
N LEU A 44 2.94 0.34 -9.39
CA LEU A 44 2.11 1.27 -10.16
C LEU A 44 0.67 0.76 -10.32
N LEU A 45 0.48 -0.53 -10.58
CA LEU A 45 -0.85 -1.14 -10.64
C LEU A 45 -1.56 -1.10 -9.29
N PHE A 46 -0.84 -1.38 -8.20
CA PHE A 46 -1.34 -1.29 -6.83
C PHE A 46 -1.81 0.13 -6.50
N ALA A 47 -0.97 1.13 -6.79
CA ALA A 47 -1.30 2.54 -6.61
C ALA A 47 -2.51 2.96 -7.44
N ALA A 48 -2.60 2.53 -8.71
CA ALA A 48 -3.75 2.82 -9.56
C ALA A 48 -5.05 2.23 -9.01
N ALA A 49 -5.00 1.01 -8.45
CA ALA A 49 -6.16 0.38 -7.81
C ALA A 49 -6.65 1.12 -6.55
N HIS A 50 -5.79 1.90 -5.90
CA HIS A 50 -6.13 2.71 -4.73
C HIS A 50 -6.82 4.04 -5.08
N VAL A 51 -6.62 4.57 -6.29
CA VAL A 51 -7.16 5.89 -6.69
C VAL A 51 -8.70 5.96 -6.64
N PRO A 52 -9.47 4.98 -7.14
CA PRO A 52 -10.93 5.04 -7.09
C PRO A 52 -11.51 5.06 -5.68
N ALA A 53 -10.83 4.42 -4.72
CA ALA A 53 -11.30 4.29 -3.34
C ALA A 53 -10.84 5.44 -2.44
N TRP A 54 -9.64 5.98 -2.67
CA TRP A 54 -8.96 6.88 -1.73
C TRP A 54 -8.42 8.18 -2.35
N GLY A 55 -8.55 8.33 -3.68
CA GLY A 55 -8.10 9.51 -4.42
C GLY A 55 -6.63 9.48 -4.83
N TRP A 56 -6.25 10.44 -5.68
CA TRP A 56 -4.93 10.50 -6.30
C TRP A 56 -3.77 10.64 -5.31
N PHE A 57 -3.95 11.47 -4.28
CA PHE A 57 -2.88 11.71 -3.30
C PHE A 57 -2.52 10.42 -2.54
N HIS A 58 -3.54 9.65 -2.12
CA HIS A 58 -3.32 8.36 -1.48
C HIS A 58 -2.66 7.36 -2.44
N GLY A 59 -3.11 7.30 -3.70
CA GLY A 59 -2.48 6.48 -4.73
C GLY A 59 -0.97 6.74 -4.88
N VAL A 60 -0.55 8.01 -4.89
CA VAL A 60 0.87 8.37 -4.95
C VAL A 60 1.62 7.94 -3.68
N LEU A 61 1.03 8.15 -2.51
CA LEU A 61 1.65 7.80 -1.23
C LEU A 61 1.94 6.30 -1.09
N VAL A 62 1.05 5.44 -1.60
CA VAL A 62 1.20 3.98 -1.47
C VAL A 62 2.23 3.37 -2.42
N VAL A 63 2.76 4.13 -3.38
CA VAL A 63 3.82 3.64 -4.30
C VAL A 63 5.06 3.23 -3.52
N LEU A 64 5.56 4.07 -2.60
CA LEU A 64 6.77 3.76 -1.83
C LEU A 64 6.58 2.54 -0.91
N PRO A 65 5.52 2.44 -0.08
CA PRO A 65 5.20 1.22 0.67
C PRO A 65 5.14 -0.03 -0.22
N SER A 66 4.46 0.05 -1.36
CA SER A 66 4.36 -1.09 -2.28
C SER A 66 5.72 -1.52 -2.85
N LEU A 67 6.60 -0.57 -3.17
CA LEU A 67 7.96 -0.89 -3.63
C LEU A 67 8.76 -1.64 -2.57
N VAL A 68 8.63 -1.25 -1.30
CA VAL A 68 9.27 -1.93 -0.17
C VAL A 68 8.71 -3.36 -0.03
N LEU A 69 7.39 -3.52 -0.10
CA LEU A 69 6.74 -4.84 -0.04
C LEU A 69 7.21 -5.77 -1.17
N GLY A 70 7.28 -5.26 -2.40
CA GLY A 70 7.75 -6.04 -3.55
C GLY A 70 9.24 -6.41 -3.45
N PHE A 71 10.07 -5.55 -2.86
CA PHE A 71 11.47 -5.87 -2.56
C PHE A 71 11.59 -6.96 -1.49
N VAL A 72 10.81 -6.88 -0.41
CA VAL A 72 10.75 -7.92 0.64
C VAL A 72 10.28 -9.25 0.06
N TYR A 73 9.28 -9.24 -0.82
CA TYR A 73 8.81 -10.44 -1.50
C TYR A 73 9.93 -11.08 -2.35
N GLN A 74 10.68 -10.29 -3.11
CA GLN A 74 11.81 -10.78 -3.91
C GLN A 74 12.94 -11.37 -3.09
N LYS A 75 13.21 -10.79 -1.91
CA LYS A 75 14.28 -11.25 -1.03
C LYS A 75 13.91 -12.50 -0.24
N THR A 76 12.64 -12.63 0.12
CA THR A 76 12.20 -13.69 1.04
C THR A 76 11.44 -14.82 0.36
N GLY A 77 10.79 -14.55 -0.77
CA GLY A 77 9.91 -15.49 -1.46
C GLY A 77 8.62 -15.82 -0.69
N THR A 78 8.32 -15.10 0.40
CA THR A 78 7.18 -15.41 1.27
C THR A 78 6.20 -14.24 1.35
N LEU A 79 4.90 -14.55 1.34
CA LEU A 79 3.86 -13.54 1.54
C LEU A 79 3.76 -13.09 3.00
N TRP A 80 4.16 -13.92 3.97
CA TRP A 80 3.95 -13.62 5.39
C TRP A 80 4.66 -12.34 5.83
N TYR A 81 5.92 -12.15 5.43
CA TYR A 81 6.65 -10.90 5.73
C TYR A 81 5.99 -9.68 5.08
N CYS A 82 5.47 -9.82 3.86
CA CYS A 82 4.74 -8.75 3.17
C CYS A 82 3.44 -8.41 3.89
N ILE A 83 2.64 -9.41 4.30
CA ILE A 83 1.37 -9.21 4.98
C ILE A 83 1.58 -8.47 6.32
N VAL A 84 2.55 -8.91 7.13
CA VAL A 84 2.84 -8.27 8.42
C VAL A 84 3.36 -6.84 8.21
N LEU A 85 4.24 -6.63 7.24
CA LEU A 85 4.77 -5.30 6.94
C LEU A 85 3.67 -4.37 6.41
N HIS A 86 2.79 -4.86 5.54
CA HIS A 86 1.65 -4.11 5.02
C HIS A 86 0.68 -3.73 6.15
N ALA A 87 0.30 -4.68 7.02
CA ALA A 87 -0.50 -4.38 8.19
C ALA A 87 0.14 -3.30 9.09
N THR A 88 1.46 -3.30 9.20
CA THR A 88 2.23 -2.27 9.92
C THR A 88 2.12 -0.91 9.23
N PHE A 89 2.22 -0.84 7.90
CA PHE A 89 2.01 0.40 7.15
C PHE A 89 0.58 0.93 7.32
N ASN A 90 -0.43 0.07 7.26
CA ASN A 90 -1.82 0.45 7.49
C ASN A 90 -2.04 1.00 8.90
N LEU A 91 -1.43 0.39 9.91
CA LEU A 91 -1.49 0.86 11.28
C LEU A 91 -0.84 2.24 11.42
N ILE A 92 0.39 2.41 10.92
CA ILE A 92 1.10 3.70 10.97
C ILE A 92 0.32 4.78 10.24
N GLY A 93 -0.14 4.51 9.02
CA GLY A 93 -0.93 5.45 8.22
C GLY A 93 -2.20 5.88 8.94
N SER A 94 -2.91 4.93 9.56
CA SER A 94 -4.14 5.23 10.31
C SER A 94 -3.86 6.06 11.57
N LEU A 95 -2.75 5.83 12.26
CA LEU A 95 -2.36 6.60 13.44
C LEU A 95 -1.95 8.04 13.07
N LEU A 96 -1.33 8.26 11.91
CA LEU A 96 -0.93 9.58 11.42
C LEU A 96 -2.10 10.40 10.84
N ASP A 97 -3.12 9.75 10.30
CA ASP A 97 -4.28 10.41 9.69
C ASP A 97 -5.17 11.14 10.72
N VAL A 98 -5.32 10.57 11.92
CA VAL A 98 -6.12 11.15 13.01
C VAL A 98 -5.65 12.57 13.42
N PRO A 99 -4.37 12.80 13.79
CA PRO A 99 -3.90 14.12 14.16
C PRO A 99 -3.91 15.11 12.98
N TYR A 100 -3.64 14.64 11.76
CA TYR A 100 -3.70 15.51 10.56
C TYR A 100 -5.11 16.06 10.33
N LYS A 101 -6.14 15.21 10.41
CA LYS A 101 -7.54 15.63 10.27
C LYS A 101 -7.98 16.59 11.37
N LEU A 102 -7.54 16.37 12.61
CA LEU A 102 -7.83 17.26 13.72
C LEU A 102 -7.21 18.66 13.51
N LEU A 103 -5.94 18.72 13.11
CA LEU A 103 -5.26 19.98 12.81
C LEU A 103 -5.92 20.73 11.64
N ALA A 104 -6.25 20.02 10.57
CA ALA A 104 -6.94 20.60 9.42
C ALA A 104 -8.32 21.16 9.81
N TYR A 105 -9.08 20.44 10.64
CA TYR A 105 -10.37 20.90 11.15
C TYR A 105 -10.25 22.18 11.99
N VAL A 106 -9.31 22.22 12.94
CA VAL A 106 -9.08 23.40 13.79
C VAL A 106 -8.66 24.60 12.96
N ALA A 107 -7.77 24.42 11.97
CA ALA A 107 -7.34 25.50 11.08
C ALA A 107 -8.52 26.05 10.26
N LEU A 108 -9.34 25.18 9.67
CA LEU A 108 -10.53 25.58 8.90
C LEU A 108 -11.60 26.25 9.77
N ALA A 109 -11.80 25.78 11.00
CA ALA A 109 -12.73 26.39 11.94
C ALA A 109 -12.26 27.80 12.37
N GLY A 110 -10.96 27.97 12.62
CA GLY A 110 -10.37 29.27 12.94
C GLY A 110 -10.52 30.30 11.81
N LEU A 111 -10.38 29.86 10.55
CA LEU A 111 -10.58 30.71 9.37
C LEU A 111 -12.04 31.13 9.13
N ARG A 112 -13.03 30.41 9.69
CA ARG A 112 -14.46 30.73 9.54
C ARG A 112 -15.00 31.70 10.60
N LEU A 113 -14.24 31.93 11.67
CA LEU A 113 -14.62 32.80 12.79
C LEU A 113 -13.97 34.20 12.70
N GLN A 114 -13.30 34.49 11.58
CA GLN A 114 -12.74 35.79 11.21
C GLN A 114 -13.55 36.37 10.05
#